data_AF-V7PX67-F1
#
_entry.id   AF-V7PX67-F1
#
_cell.length_a   1.000
_cell.length_b   1.000
_cell.length_c   1.000
_cell.angle_alpha   90.00
_cell.angle_beta   90.00
_cell.angle_gamma   90.00
#
_symmetry.space_group_name_H-M   'P 1'
#
loop_
_entity.id
_entity.type
_entity.pdbx_description
1 polymer ?
#
loop_
_entity_poly.entity_id
_entity_poly.type
_entity_poly.pdbx_seq_one_letter_code
_entity_poly.pdbx_strand_id
1 'polypeptide(L)'
;MININQLLNKPIETLLAVFFNTTKNKENNFEVCSRYRQTKFAKLPKNSYEQTAISLSNKYKLNFNSNGKGLIISIINNNHNYDLNDFLNVVYDSIVVKLNKLPSNYLLDVEIALALFMFRGSVDFNRSFYSVDLKNPTKDYIDNFFKVLLSSDDLLSRLNLNFRELQPQYVEGRNLRNTQVRINLKWFYDNVILNFSNINKYKTDIFFKNIAKLGEIRKYNIFEERIILYKQSIFGRKLNKNEINKLRNELQFSLNDEQTKGNKFSIRNQKIVSYAREIFNDVCVGCNYTYNIKDRSFKMPRNDRYYFEINHVIAYSSDSVVVDVLDNLVKLCPTCHRALTPGRAYEELQKTIIKNMLNSRKEVSRFVDLMKPKEFKSSIDYVYKMLK
;
A
#
# COMPACT_ATOMS: atom_id res chain seq x y z
N MET A 1 9.24 -25.13 8.76
CA MET A 1 8.33 -24.71 7.69
C MET A 1 6.97 -24.48 8.33
N ILE A 2 6.30 -23.36 8.03
CA ILE A 2 4.96 -23.07 8.56
C ILE A 2 3.94 -23.21 7.43
N ASN A 3 2.69 -23.54 7.75
CA ASN A 3 1.61 -23.53 6.76
C ASN A 3 0.88 -22.17 6.71
N ILE A 4 -0.03 -21.99 5.74
CA ILE A 4 -0.75 -20.73 5.54
C ILE A 4 -1.57 -20.38 6.78
N ASN A 5 -2.30 -21.32 7.38
CA ASN A 5 -3.13 -21.03 8.56
C ASN A 5 -2.29 -20.53 9.76
N GLN A 6 -1.13 -21.13 9.98
CA GLN A 6 -0.17 -20.68 10.99
C GLN A 6 0.41 -19.30 10.67
N LEU A 7 0.67 -19.01 9.39
CA LEU A 7 1.15 -17.71 8.93
C LEU A 7 0.11 -16.62 9.21
N LEU A 8 -1.16 -16.81 8.88
CA LEU A 8 -2.18 -15.75 8.98
C LEU A 8 -2.43 -15.31 10.43
N ASN A 9 -2.08 -16.16 11.40
CA ASN A 9 -2.12 -15.84 12.82
C ASN A 9 -0.88 -15.07 13.33
N LYS A 10 0.16 -14.88 12.51
CA LYS A 10 1.37 -14.15 12.89
C LYS A 10 1.09 -12.65 13.09
N PRO A 11 2.01 -11.93 13.76
CA PRO A 11 1.97 -10.47 13.85
C PRO A 11 2.01 -9.77 12.48
N ILE A 12 1.56 -8.53 12.41
CA ILE A 12 1.43 -7.78 11.15
C ILE A 12 2.79 -7.57 10.46
N GLU A 13 3.87 -7.41 11.22
CA GLU A 13 5.24 -7.24 10.73
C GLU A 13 5.67 -8.44 9.88
N THR A 14 5.32 -9.65 10.32
CA THR A 14 5.55 -10.89 9.58
C THR A 14 4.76 -10.92 8.29
N LEU A 15 3.47 -10.55 8.33
CA LEU A 15 2.62 -10.55 7.15
C LEU A 15 3.08 -9.52 6.11
N LEU A 16 3.48 -8.32 6.55
CA LEU A 16 4.06 -7.28 5.69
C LEU A 16 5.34 -7.80 5.00
N ALA A 17 6.23 -8.45 5.75
CA ALA A 17 7.46 -9.00 5.19
C ALA A 17 7.16 -10.08 4.14
N VAL A 18 6.19 -10.95 4.38
CA VAL A 18 5.73 -11.98 3.44
C VAL A 18 5.10 -11.34 2.20
N PHE A 19 4.18 -10.40 2.39
CA PHE A 19 3.46 -9.75 1.29
C PHE A 19 4.41 -9.02 0.32
N PHE A 20 5.40 -8.29 0.83
CA PHE A 20 6.34 -7.56 -0.02
C PHE A 20 7.45 -8.41 -0.65
N ASN A 21 7.79 -9.56 -0.05
CA ASN A 21 8.99 -10.32 -0.42
C ASN A 21 8.74 -11.76 -0.87
N THR A 22 7.50 -12.22 -0.95
CA THR A 22 7.19 -13.47 -1.65
C THR A 22 7.43 -13.30 -3.15
N THR A 23 8.18 -14.23 -3.76
CA THR A 23 8.60 -14.06 -5.16
C THR A 23 8.25 -15.22 -6.09
N LYS A 24 8.00 -16.41 -5.56
CA LYS A 24 7.75 -17.62 -6.36
C LYS A 24 6.86 -18.61 -5.63
N ASN A 25 6.09 -19.36 -6.42
CA ASN A 25 5.58 -20.67 -6.04
C ASN A 25 6.54 -21.72 -6.64
N LYS A 26 7.25 -22.49 -5.81
CA LYS A 26 8.14 -23.58 -6.24
C LYS A 26 7.72 -24.85 -5.51
N GLU A 27 7.59 -25.95 -6.25
CA GLU A 27 7.17 -27.25 -5.67
C GLU A 27 5.87 -27.11 -4.88
N ASN A 28 4.94 -26.34 -5.43
CA ASN A 28 3.69 -25.91 -4.82
C ASN A 28 3.82 -24.99 -3.58
N ASN A 29 5.00 -24.63 -3.07
CA ASN A 29 5.19 -23.81 -1.87
C ASN A 29 5.58 -22.36 -2.18
N PHE A 30 5.42 -21.45 -1.21
CA PHE A 30 5.78 -20.03 -1.37
C PHE A 30 7.14 -19.70 -0.75
N GLU A 31 7.98 -18.98 -1.51
CA GLU A 31 9.30 -18.52 -1.06
C GLU A 31 9.31 -17.03 -0.71
N VAL A 32 9.57 -16.72 0.57
CA VAL A 32 9.84 -15.36 1.07
C VAL A 32 11.33 -15.10 0.98
N CYS A 33 11.75 -14.14 0.17
CA CYS A 33 13.14 -13.99 -0.24
C CYS A 33 13.76 -12.66 0.22
N SER A 34 14.90 -12.75 0.90
CA SER A 34 15.84 -11.64 1.06
C SER A 34 17.04 -11.87 0.14
N ARG A 35 17.44 -10.83 -0.59
CA ARG A 35 18.56 -10.91 -1.54
C ARG A 35 19.33 -9.61 -1.53
N TYR A 36 20.63 -9.73 -1.32
CA TYR A 36 21.58 -8.63 -1.48
C TYR A 36 22.92 -9.20 -1.96
N ARG A 37 23.74 -8.33 -2.54
CA ARG A 37 25.05 -8.68 -3.10
C ARG A 37 26.07 -7.64 -2.66
N GLN A 38 27.35 -7.98 -2.83
CA GLN A 38 28.41 -7.02 -2.62
C GLN A 38 28.19 -5.76 -3.48
N THR A 39 28.37 -4.61 -2.86
CA THR A 39 28.27 -3.29 -3.48
C THR A 39 29.65 -2.64 -3.52
N LYS A 40 29.78 -1.56 -4.30
CA LYS A 40 30.98 -0.72 -4.30
C LYS A 40 31.20 0.05 -2.99
N PHE A 41 30.22 0.06 -2.08
CA PHE A 41 30.24 0.89 -0.86
C PHE A 41 30.81 0.15 0.36
N ALA A 42 30.77 -1.18 0.36
CA ALA A 42 31.32 -2.00 1.44
C ALA A 42 31.61 -3.42 0.98
N LYS A 43 32.73 -3.98 1.47
CA LYS A 43 33.03 -5.41 1.36
C LYS A 43 32.00 -6.23 2.14
N LEU A 44 31.56 -7.33 1.55
CA LEU A 44 30.59 -8.24 2.15
C LEU A 44 31.29 -9.17 3.17
N PRO A 45 30.85 -9.21 4.44
CA PRO A 45 31.40 -10.15 5.42
C PRO A 45 31.08 -11.62 5.07
N LYS A 46 32.02 -12.53 5.38
CA LYS A 46 31.93 -13.96 5.04
C LYS A 46 30.64 -14.65 5.53
N ASN A 47 30.16 -14.28 6.72
CA ASN A 47 28.98 -14.88 7.36
C ASN A 47 27.75 -13.95 7.36
N SER A 48 27.75 -12.93 6.48
CA SER A 48 26.71 -11.90 6.47
C SER A 48 25.31 -12.49 6.24
N TYR A 49 25.22 -13.47 5.32
CA TYR A 49 23.94 -14.02 4.93
C TYR A 49 23.33 -14.90 6.03
N GLU A 50 24.15 -15.70 6.70
CA GLU A 50 23.76 -16.54 7.83
C GLU A 50 23.30 -15.69 9.02
N GLN A 51 24.07 -14.66 9.37
CA GLN A 51 23.70 -13.71 10.44
C GLN A 51 22.40 -12.97 10.12
N THR A 52 22.21 -12.56 8.86
CA THR A 52 20.96 -11.94 8.42
C THR A 52 19.80 -12.93 8.47
N ALA A 53 20.01 -14.19 8.08
CA ALA A 53 18.97 -15.22 8.14
C ALA A 53 18.50 -15.46 9.59
N ILE A 54 19.42 -15.53 10.55
CA ILE A 54 19.10 -15.64 11.98
C ILE A 54 18.29 -14.41 12.44
N SER A 55 18.75 -13.20 12.10
CA SER A 55 18.12 -11.95 12.52
C SER A 55 16.72 -11.78 11.94
N LEU A 56 16.52 -12.09 10.65
CA LEU A 56 15.22 -12.13 10.00
C LEU A 56 14.31 -13.18 10.63
N SER A 57 14.85 -14.35 10.98
CA SER A 57 14.07 -15.41 11.63
C SER A 57 13.56 -14.97 12.99
N ASN A 58 14.41 -14.30 13.77
CA ASN A 58 14.07 -13.79 15.09
C ASN A 58 13.03 -12.67 15.05
N LYS A 59 13.16 -11.71 14.11
CA LYS A 59 12.22 -10.59 13.95
C LYS A 59 10.87 -11.04 13.44
N TYR A 60 10.83 -11.84 12.36
CA TYR A 60 9.59 -12.17 11.67
C TYR A 60 9.00 -13.52 12.07
N LYS A 61 9.65 -14.27 12.96
CA LYS A 61 9.18 -15.59 13.44
C LYS A 61 8.89 -16.57 12.30
N LEU A 62 9.76 -16.53 11.27
CA LEU A 62 9.81 -17.41 10.11
C LEU A 62 11.18 -18.08 10.06
N ASN A 63 11.28 -19.31 9.55
CA ASN A 63 12.57 -19.99 9.48
C ASN A 63 13.29 -19.58 8.20
N PHE A 64 14.11 -18.53 8.25
CA PHE A 64 14.96 -18.12 7.13
C PHE A 64 16.28 -18.89 7.16
N ASN A 65 16.67 -19.43 6.01
CA ASN A 65 17.95 -20.10 5.81
C ASN A 65 18.71 -19.44 4.67
N SER A 66 20.04 -19.36 4.77
CA SER A 66 20.89 -18.92 3.68
C SER A 66 21.40 -20.10 2.87
N ASN A 67 21.55 -19.92 1.56
CA ASN A 67 22.28 -20.84 0.70
C ASN A 67 23.74 -20.43 0.46
N GLY A 68 24.26 -19.44 1.20
CA GLY A 68 25.61 -18.89 1.07
C GLY A 68 25.88 -18.07 -0.21
N LYS A 69 24.94 -18.07 -1.18
CA LYS A 69 25.09 -17.40 -2.49
C LYS A 69 24.23 -16.14 -2.61
N GLY A 70 24.10 -15.40 -1.51
CA GLY A 70 23.35 -14.14 -1.46
C GLY A 70 21.84 -14.24 -1.49
N LEU A 71 21.31 -15.45 -1.27
CA LEU A 71 19.89 -15.70 -1.18
C LEU A 71 19.58 -16.27 0.21
N ILE A 72 18.58 -15.65 0.86
CA ILE A 72 18.04 -16.05 2.15
C ILE A 72 16.55 -16.30 1.93
N ILE A 73 16.07 -17.49 2.26
CA ILE A 73 14.71 -17.94 1.96
C ILE A 73 14.05 -18.47 3.21
N SER A 74 12.77 -18.13 3.39
CA SER A 74 11.85 -18.90 4.21
C SER A 74 10.76 -19.51 3.33
N ILE A 75 10.38 -20.76 3.63
CA ILE A 75 9.38 -21.52 2.88
C ILE A 75 8.08 -21.59 3.67
N ILE A 76 6.98 -21.27 2.99
CA ILE A 76 5.62 -21.38 3.50
C ILE A 76 4.92 -22.51 2.75
N ASN A 77 4.43 -23.50 3.50
CA ASN A 77 3.74 -24.66 2.95
C ASN A 77 2.36 -24.26 2.43
N ASN A 78 2.09 -24.55 1.16
CA ASN A 78 0.83 -24.26 0.50
C ASN A 78 -0.19 -25.39 0.72
N ASN A 79 -0.67 -25.51 1.94
CA ASN A 79 -1.66 -26.51 2.31
C ASN A 79 -3.06 -26.30 1.70
N HIS A 80 -3.28 -25.20 0.98
CA HIS A 80 -4.55 -24.84 0.34
C HIS A 80 -4.51 -24.87 -1.19
N ASN A 81 -3.37 -25.25 -1.77
CA ASN A 81 -3.15 -25.28 -3.22
C ASN A 81 -3.45 -23.93 -3.92
N TYR A 82 -3.12 -22.82 -3.26
CA TYR A 82 -3.25 -21.48 -3.83
C TYR A 82 -2.22 -21.22 -4.92
N ASP A 83 -2.57 -20.40 -5.89
CA ASP A 83 -1.57 -19.74 -6.72
C ASP A 83 -0.93 -18.56 -5.95
N LEU A 84 0.03 -17.87 -6.57
CA LEU A 84 0.71 -16.75 -5.92
C LEU A 84 -0.22 -15.55 -5.68
N ASN A 85 -1.16 -15.28 -6.58
CA ASN A 85 -2.06 -14.14 -6.47
C ASN A 85 -3.07 -14.38 -5.33
N ASP A 86 -3.65 -15.57 -5.27
CA ASP A 86 -4.55 -16.02 -4.21
C ASP A 86 -3.84 -15.98 -2.84
N PHE A 87 -2.62 -16.49 -2.76
CA PHE A 87 -1.84 -16.44 -1.53
C PHE A 87 -1.59 -15.00 -1.07
N LEU A 88 -1.14 -14.12 -1.97
CA LEU A 88 -0.90 -12.71 -1.63
C LEU A 88 -2.19 -11.98 -1.24
N ASN A 89 -3.32 -12.31 -1.87
CA ASN A 89 -4.63 -11.78 -1.52
C ASN A 89 -5.08 -12.21 -0.12
N VAL A 90 -4.86 -13.47 0.27
CA VAL A 90 -5.19 -13.96 1.61
C VAL A 90 -4.26 -13.36 2.67
N VAL A 91 -2.98 -13.17 2.36
CA VAL A 91 -2.05 -12.45 3.25
C VAL A 91 -2.48 -10.99 3.42
N TYR A 92 -2.87 -10.32 2.32
CA TYR A 92 -3.38 -8.95 2.35
C TYR A 92 -4.62 -8.81 3.23
N ASP A 93 -5.60 -9.70 3.11
CA ASP A 93 -6.79 -9.68 3.98
C ASP A 93 -6.42 -9.73 5.46
N SER A 94 -5.47 -10.60 5.81
CA SER A 94 -5.00 -10.71 7.21
C SER A 94 -4.27 -9.43 7.66
N ILE A 95 -3.54 -8.77 6.76
CA ILE A 95 -2.96 -7.44 7.03
C ILE A 95 -4.07 -6.43 7.33
N VAL A 96 -5.10 -6.34 6.48
CA VAL A 96 -6.22 -5.40 6.65
C VAL A 96 -6.96 -5.62 7.97
N VAL A 97 -7.25 -6.88 8.32
CA VAL A 97 -7.85 -7.24 9.61
C VAL A 97 -7.00 -6.77 10.80
N LYS A 98 -5.67 -6.84 10.69
CA LYS A 98 -4.77 -6.40 11.76
C LYS A 98 -4.59 -4.89 11.79
N LEU A 99 -4.53 -4.21 10.64
CA LEU A 99 -4.44 -2.75 10.55
C LEU A 99 -5.58 -2.09 11.34
N ASN A 100 -6.80 -2.61 11.21
CA ASN A 100 -7.96 -2.11 11.95
C ASN A 100 -7.91 -2.34 13.47
N LYS A 101 -6.96 -3.13 13.97
CA LYS A 101 -6.81 -3.46 15.38
C LYS A 101 -5.52 -2.90 15.99
N LEU A 102 -4.75 -2.14 15.22
CA LEU A 102 -3.51 -1.55 15.71
C LEU A 102 -3.80 -0.38 16.67
N PRO A 103 -2.99 -0.21 17.72
CA PRO A 103 -3.06 0.99 18.54
C PRO A 103 -2.50 2.21 17.78
N SER A 104 -2.96 3.40 18.15
CA SER A 104 -2.63 4.66 17.47
C SER A 104 -1.12 5.02 17.50
N ASN A 105 -0.40 4.56 18.51
CA ASN A 105 1.04 4.76 18.68
C ASN A 105 1.90 3.69 18.00
N TYR A 106 1.29 2.73 17.31
CA TYR A 106 2.03 1.70 16.60
C TYR A 106 2.87 2.30 15.47
N LEU A 107 4.14 1.91 15.38
CA LEU A 107 5.10 2.43 14.40
C LEU A 107 4.92 1.81 13.00
N LEU A 108 3.69 1.90 12.45
CA LEU A 108 3.33 1.27 11.17
C LEU A 108 4.24 1.72 10.02
N ASP A 109 4.53 3.02 9.95
CA ASP A 109 5.41 3.61 8.93
C ASP A 109 6.80 2.95 8.91
N VAL A 110 7.34 2.63 10.09
CA VAL A 110 8.65 1.99 10.25
C VAL A 110 8.58 0.51 9.87
N GLU A 111 7.53 -0.21 10.27
CA GLU A 111 7.37 -1.63 9.97
C GLU A 111 7.12 -1.88 8.47
N ILE A 112 6.34 -1.03 7.80
CA ILE A 112 6.18 -1.06 6.34
C ILE A 112 7.52 -0.79 5.66
N ALA A 113 8.27 0.23 6.10
CA ALA A 113 9.57 0.56 5.51
C ALA A 113 10.59 -0.59 5.69
N LEU A 114 10.63 -1.20 6.88
CA LEU A 114 11.45 -2.37 7.17
C LEU A 114 11.12 -3.54 6.25
N ALA A 115 9.85 -3.95 6.23
CA ALA A 115 9.38 -5.08 5.45
C ALA A 115 9.62 -4.88 3.95
N LEU A 116 9.37 -3.68 3.43
CA LEU A 116 9.51 -3.38 2.01
C LEU A 116 10.97 -3.27 1.57
N PHE A 117 11.80 -2.51 2.30
CA PHE A 117 13.13 -2.11 1.83
C PHE A 117 14.29 -2.96 2.39
N MET A 118 14.17 -3.55 3.58
CA MET A 118 15.33 -4.20 4.22
C MET A 118 15.78 -5.48 3.50
N PHE A 119 14.84 -6.23 2.95
CA PHE A 119 15.09 -7.52 2.29
C PHE A 119 15.86 -7.37 0.97
N ARG A 120 15.50 -6.36 0.16
CA ARG A 120 15.98 -6.26 -1.24
C ARG A 120 16.28 -4.84 -1.73
N GLY A 121 16.14 -3.84 -0.87
CA GLY A 121 16.42 -2.45 -1.22
C GLY A 121 17.88 -2.24 -1.62
N SER A 122 18.09 -1.23 -2.46
CA SER A 122 19.38 -0.80 -2.97
C SER A 122 19.56 0.71 -2.79
N VAL A 123 20.73 1.12 -2.29
CA VAL A 123 21.06 2.52 -2.04
C VAL A 123 21.49 3.23 -3.31
N ASP A 124 21.00 4.46 -3.48
CA ASP A 124 21.44 5.43 -4.47
C ASP A 124 21.77 6.74 -3.72
N PHE A 125 23.03 6.85 -3.29
CA PHE A 125 23.52 8.04 -2.59
C PHE A 125 23.51 9.30 -3.48
N ASN A 126 23.68 9.15 -4.80
CA ASN A 126 23.70 10.30 -5.71
C ASN A 126 22.35 11.00 -5.77
N ARG A 127 21.25 10.21 -5.71
CA ARG A 127 19.89 10.74 -5.70
C ARG A 127 19.25 10.77 -4.31
N SER A 128 19.98 10.38 -3.27
CA SER A 128 19.48 10.28 -1.89
C SER A 128 18.21 9.42 -1.77
N PHE A 129 18.20 8.26 -2.44
CA PHE A 129 17.10 7.30 -2.38
C PHE A 129 17.53 5.89 -1.97
N TYR A 130 16.66 5.20 -1.25
CA TYR A 130 16.71 3.75 -1.11
C TYR A 130 15.57 3.14 -1.93
N SER A 131 15.87 2.22 -2.84
CA SER A 131 14.94 1.81 -3.91
C SER A 131 14.67 0.32 -3.93
N VAL A 132 13.42 -0.07 -4.19
CA VAL A 132 12.98 -1.44 -4.47
C VAL A 132 12.18 -1.51 -5.76
N ASP A 133 12.39 -2.58 -6.53
CA ASP A 133 11.60 -2.85 -7.73
C ASP A 133 10.25 -3.49 -7.34
N LEU A 134 9.16 -3.12 -8.01
CA LEU A 134 7.87 -3.79 -7.93
C LEU A 134 7.94 -5.11 -8.72
N LYS A 135 8.23 -6.22 -8.03
CA LYS A 135 8.35 -7.54 -8.65
C LYS A 135 6.97 -8.20 -8.81
N ASN A 136 6.82 -8.99 -9.87
CA ASN A 136 5.60 -9.76 -10.18
C ASN A 136 4.31 -8.93 -10.15
N PRO A 137 4.25 -7.80 -10.87
CA PRO A 137 3.12 -6.89 -10.74
C PRO A 137 1.89 -7.45 -11.47
N THR A 138 1.07 -8.24 -10.76
CA THR A 138 -0.33 -8.46 -11.16
C THR A 138 -1.14 -7.21 -10.80
N LYS A 139 -2.30 -7.03 -11.43
CA LYS A 139 -3.19 -5.91 -11.11
C LYS A 139 -3.59 -5.92 -9.65
N ASP A 140 -4.00 -7.07 -9.12
CA ASP A 140 -4.41 -7.22 -7.72
C ASP A 140 -3.25 -6.97 -6.75
N TYR A 141 -2.05 -7.48 -7.05
CA TYR A 141 -0.88 -7.22 -6.22
C TYR A 141 -0.53 -5.73 -6.18
N ILE A 142 -0.50 -5.06 -7.32
CA ILE A 142 -0.23 -3.62 -7.40
C ILE A 142 -1.27 -2.81 -6.62
N ASP A 143 -2.54 -3.19 -6.74
CA ASP A 143 -3.63 -2.52 -6.04
C ASP A 143 -3.49 -2.69 -4.53
N ASN A 144 -3.31 -3.91 -4.05
CA ASN A 144 -3.13 -4.20 -2.62
C ASN A 144 -1.83 -3.60 -2.08
N PHE A 145 -0.76 -3.59 -2.88
CA PHE A 145 0.52 -2.99 -2.53
C PHE A 145 0.35 -1.50 -2.22
N PHE A 146 -0.32 -0.75 -3.10
CA PHE A 146 -0.56 0.66 -2.86
C PHE A 146 -1.56 0.91 -1.74
N LYS A 147 -2.57 0.06 -1.54
CA LYS A 147 -3.48 0.18 -0.39
C LYS A 147 -2.74 0.04 0.94
N VAL A 148 -1.79 -0.90 1.05
CA VAL A 148 -0.93 -1.01 2.24
C VAL A 148 -0.11 0.27 2.44
N LEU A 149 0.48 0.83 1.38
CA LEU A 149 1.20 2.11 1.51
C LEU A 149 0.29 3.28 1.89
N LEU A 150 -0.93 3.35 1.37
CA LEU A 150 -1.91 4.40 1.68
C LEU A 150 -2.42 4.33 3.12
N SER A 151 -2.24 3.20 3.82
CA SER A 151 -2.51 3.07 5.25
C SER A 151 -1.43 3.71 6.15
N SER A 152 -0.29 4.09 5.56
CA SER A 152 0.81 4.79 6.23
C SER A 152 0.63 6.31 6.16
N ASP A 153 1.18 7.06 7.11
CA ASP A 153 0.98 8.52 7.16
C ASP A 153 2.23 9.33 6.80
N ASP A 154 3.27 9.31 7.65
CA ASP A 154 4.48 10.08 7.38
C ASP A 154 5.24 9.38 6.25
N LEU A 155 5.33 8.05 6.28
CA LEU A 155 6.02 7.25 5.28
C LEU A 155 5.58 7.60 3.86
N LEU A 156 4.28 7.71 3.59
CA LEU A 156 3.76 8.00 2.25
C LEU A 156 4.37 9.28 1.66
N SER A 157 4.53 10.32 2.49
CA SER A 157 5.16 11.59 2.09
C SER A 157 6.68 11.49 1.88
N ARG A 158 7.31 10.36 2.21
CA ARG A 158 8.75 10.09 2.00
C ARG A 158 9.01 9.24 0.78
N LEU A 159 7.94 8.76 0.12
CA LEU A 159 8.04 7.85 -1.01
C LEU A 159 8.06 8.59 -2.35
N ASN A 160 8.76 8.00 -3.32
CA ASN A 160 8.76 8.41 -4.71
C ASN A 160 8.54 7.19 -5.60
N LEU A 161 7.64 7.30 -6.57
CA LEU A 161 7.36 6.23 -7.52
C LEU A 161 8.09 6.52 -8.84
N ASN A 162 9.08 5.70 -9.19
CA ASN A 162 9.86 5.90 -10.40
C ASN A 162 9.43 4.92 -11.49
N PHE A 163 8.65 5.44 -12.44
CA PHE A 163 8.20 4.72 -13.64
C PHE A 163 9.38 4.39 -14.52
N ARG A 164 9.67 3.09 -14.69
CA ARG A 164 10.79 2.65 -15.53
C ARG A 164 10.40 2.57 -16.99
N GLU A 165 9.15 2.29 -17.26
CA GLU A 165 8.48 2.18 -18.55
C GLU A 165 8.60 3.48 -19.34
N LEU A 166 8.66 4.63 -18.65
CA LEU A 166 8.83 5.94 -19.26
C LEU A 166 10.30 6.33 -19.46
N GLN A 167 11.29 5.53 -19.05
CA GLN A 167 12.71 5.89 -19.20
C GLN A 167 13.25 5.51 -20.58
N PRO A 168 14.20 6.30 -21.16
CA PRO A 168 14.76 6.00 -22.49
C PRO A 168 15.26 4.56 -22.62
N GLN A 169 15.96 4.05 -21.60
CA GLN A 169 16.49 2.68 -21.59
C GLN A 169 15.41 1.59 -21.71
N TYR A 170 14.21 1.84 -21.20
CA TYR A 170 13.10 0.90 -21.31
C TYR A 170 12.46 0.98 -22.70
N VAL A 171 12.21 2.21 -23.18
CA VAL A 171 11.62 2.48 -24.50
C VAL A 171 12.49 1.95 -25.64
N GLU A 172 13.81 2.04 -25.48
CA GLU A 172 14.81 1.53 -26.45
C GLU A 172 15.07 0.02 -26.30
N GLY A 173 14.41 -0.67 -25.37
CA GLY A 173 14.59 -2.11 -25.13
C GLY A 173 15.93 -2.50 -24.51
N ARG A 174 16.79 -1.54 -24.14
CA ARG A 174 18.12 -1.79 -23.56
C ARG A 174 18.06 -2.34 -22.14
N ASN A 175 17.08 -1.90 -21.34
CA ASN A 175 16.93 -2.35 -19.96
C ASN A 175 15.48 -2.27 -19.48
N LEU A 176 14.80 -3.42 -19.47
CA LEU A 176 13.39 -3.55 -19.08
C LEU A 176 13.23 -3.77 -17.58
N ARG A 177 13.55 -2.73 -16.80
CA ARG A 177 13.37 -2.77 -15.33
C ARG A 177 11.93 -2.47 -14.97
N ASN A 178 11.46 -3.06 -13.86
CA ASN A 178 10.16 -2.74 -13.30
C ASN A 178 10.17 -1.35 -12.63
N THR A 179 9.00 -0.70 -12.61
CA THR A 179 8.75 0.48 -11.75
C THR A 179 9.29 0.27 -10.34
N GLN A 180 9.85 1.35 -9.77
CA GLN A 180 10.49 1.30 -8.46
C GLN A 180 9.75 2.17 -7.45
N VAL A 181 9.58 1.63 -6.24
CA VAL A 181 9.24 2.44 -5.07
C VAL A 181 10.56 2.85 -4.41
N ARG A 182 10.68 4.14 -4.14
CA ARG A 182 11.87 4.74 -3.52
C ARG A 182 11.47 5.44 -2.25
N ILE A 183 12.35 5.47 -1.28
CA ILE A 183 12.20 6.24 -0.04
C ILE A 183 13.37 7.20 0.13
N ASN A 184 13.11 8.37 0.70
CA ASN A 184 14.16 9.30 1.12
C ASN A 184 15.20 8.58 1.99
N LEU A 185 16.46 8.64 1.57
CA LEU A 185 17.55 7.84 2.16
C LEU A 185 17.88 8.26 3.60
N LYS A 186 17.87 9.57 3.88
CA LYS A 186 18.10 10.10 5.24
C LYS A 186 16.98 9.73 6.21
N TRP A 187 15.72 9.85 5.79
CA TRP A 187 14.58 9.42 6.60
C TRP A 187 14.66 7.93 6.94
N PHE A 188 15.00 7.09 5.95
CA PHE A 188 15.16 5.65 6.17
C PHE A 188 16.31 5.36 7.15
N TYR A 189 17.41 6.09 7.03
CA TYR A 189 18.51 5.97 7.98
C TYR A 189 18.07 6.30 9.42
N ASP A 190 17.45 7.47 9.61
CA ASP A 190 17.10 7.99 10.95
C ASP A 190 16.01 7.15 11.64
N ASN A 191 15.02 6.68 10.89
CA ASN A 191 13.86 5.98 11.46
C ASN A 191 14.03 4.45 11.49
N VAL A 192 14.79 3.90 10.54
CA VAL A 192 14.92 2.44 10.38
C VAL A 192 16.31 1.95 10.73
N ILE A 193 17.36 2.46 10.08
CA ILE A 193 18.72 1.90 10.24
C ILE A 193 19.24 2.05 11.67
N LEU A 194 19.02 3.20 12.31
CA LEU A 194 19.48 3.44 13.68
C LEU A 194 18.84 2.48 14.69
N ASN A 195 17.54 2.24 14.55
CA ASN A 195 16.75 1.47 15.52
C ASN A 195 16.78 -0.05 15.26
N PHE A 196 17.07 -0.47 14.02
CA PHE A 196 17.00 -1.87 13.59
C PHE A 196 18.28 -2.34 12.89
N SER A 197 19.42 -1.81 13.33
CA SER A 197 20.75 -2.04 12.74
C SER A 197 21.16 -3.51 12.68
N ASN A 198 20.63 -4.35 13.58
CA ASN A 198 20.93 -5.76 13.69
C ASN A 198 20.22 -6.66 12.67
N ILE A 199 19.16 -6.19 11.99
CA ILE A 199 18.38 -7.03 11.06
C ILE A 199 19.23 -7.43 9.85
N ASN A 200 20.00 -6.50 9.28
CA ASN A 200 20.93 -6.76 8.19
C ASN A 200 22.18 -5.90 8.35
N LYS A 201 23.14 -6.41 9.13
CA LYS A 201 24.37 -5.69 9.46
C LYS A 201 25.13 -5.18 8.24
N TYR A 202 25.23 -5.98 7.17
CA TYR A 202 25.92 -5.54 5.95
C TYR A 202 25.27 -4.31 5.32
N LYS A 203 23.93 -4.29 5.23
CA LYS A 203 23.23 -3.11 4.72
C LYS A 203 23.40 -1.93 5.66
N THR A 204 23.27 -2.13 6.97
CA THR A 204 23.51 -1.09 7.99
C THR A 204 24.91 -0.47 7.85
N ASP A 205 25.94 -1.29 7.68
CA ASP A 205 27.33 -0.83 7.52
C ASP A 205 27.51 0.04 6.26
N ILE A 206 26.77 -0.23 5.18
CA ILE A 206 26.78 0.62 3.98
C ILE A 206 26.29 2.03 4.32
N PHE A 207 25.24 2.16 5.14
CA PHE A 207 24.73 3.46 5.57
C PHE A 207 25.75 4.18 6.47
N PHE A 208 26.29 3.52 7.50
CA PHE A 208 27.24 4.14 8.41
C PHE A 208 28.50 4.65 7.72
N LYS A 209 29.06 3.89 6.76
CA LYS A 209 30.24 4.30 5.99
C LYS A 209 29.99 5.49 5.05
N ASN A 210 28.73 5.78 4.74
CA ASN A 210 28.36 6.81 3.76
C ASN A 210 27.41 7.85 4.37
N ILE A 211 27.50 8.08 5.69
CA ILE A 211 26.59 8.99 6.41
C ILE A 211 26.58 10.41 5.83
N ALA A 212 27.75 10.91 5.38
CA ALA A 212 27.88 12.22 4.75
C ALA A 212 27.16 12.35 3.39
N LYS A 213 26.73 11.23 2.80
CA LYS A 213 26.08 11.17 1.48
C LYS A 213 24.57 10.85 1.56
N LEU A 214 23.99 10.86 2.75
CA LEU A 214 22.57 10.54 2.94
C LEU A 214 21.63 11.63 2.41
N GLY A 215 22.13 12.86 2.26
CA GLY A 215 21.33 14.03 1.91
C GLY A 215 20.43 14.47 3.06
N GLU A 216 19.37 15.19 2.71
CA GLU A 216 18.40 15.75 3.67
C GLU A 216 17.09 14.98 3.66
N ILE A 217 16.32 15.11 4.75
CA ILE A 217 14.96 14.60 4.82
C ILE A 217 14.06 15.47 3.93
N ARG A 218 13.53 14.87 2.85
CA ARG A 218 12.59 15.53 1.93
C ARG A 218 11.18 14.94 2.06
N LYS A 219 10.17 15.75 1.75
CA LYS A 219 8.79 15.30 1.51
C LYS A 219 8.50 15.36 0.02
N TYR A 220 7.78 14.37 -0.49
CA TYR A 220 7.30 14.28 -1.86
C TYR A 220 5.77 14.32 -1.81
N ASN A 221 5.18 15.47 -2.12
CA ASN A 221 3.72 15.68 -2.00
C ASN A 221 2.92 15.11 -3.18
N ILE A 222 3.58 14.36 -4.08
CA ILE A 222 3.00 13.89 -5.35
C ILE A 222 2.95 12.35 -5.44
N PHE A 223 3.22 11.63 -4.35
CA PHE A 223 3.32 10.17 -4.42
C PHE A 223 1.96 9.54 -4.75
N GLU A 224 0.89 10.05 -4.14
CA GLU A 224 -0.50 9.66 -4.40
C GLU A 224 -0.89 9.89 -5.86
N GLU A 225 -0.61 11.08 -6.40
CA GLU A 225 -0.86 11.44 -7.80
C GLU A 225 -0.09 10.52 -8.75
N ARG A 226 1.15 10.16 -8.38
CA ARG A 226 1.97 9.23 -9.15
C ARG A 226 1.41 7.81 -9.12
N ILE A 227 0.81 7.36 -8.02
CA ILE A 227 0.09 6.07 -7.97
C ILE A 227 -1.10 6.11 -8.94
N ILE A 228 -1.91 7.18 -8.89
CA ILE A 228 -3.08 7.36 -9.76
C ILE A 228 -2.65 7.29 -11.22
N LEU A 229 -1.67 8.10 -11.61
CA LEU A 229 -1.15 8.14 -12.98
C LEU A 229 -0.60 6.78 -13.41
N TYR A 230 0.15 6.11 -12.54
CA TYR A 230 0.70 4.80 -12.87
C TYR A 230 -0.39 3.79 -13.16
N LYS A 231 -1.41 3.70 -12.30
CA LYS A 231 -2.51 2.75 -12.46
C LYS A 231 -3.36 3.00 -13.70
N GLN A 232 -3.67 4.27 -13.99
CA GLN A 232 -4.58 4.63 -15.08
C GLN A 232 -3.87 4.69 -16.44
N SER A 233 -2.62 5.13 -16.45
CA SER A 233 -1.97 5.56 -17.68
C SER A 233 -0.72 4.76 -18.07
N ILE A 234 -0.11 4.00 -17.15
CA ILE A 234 1.18 3.33 -17.42
C ILE A 234 1.10 1.81 -17.26
N PHE A 235 0.58 1.34 -16.13
CA PHE A 235 0.64 -0.07 -15.75
C PHE A 235 -0.10 -0.97 -16.75
N GLY A 236 0.59 -1.99 -17.24
CA GLY A 236 0.04 -2.99 -18.17
C GLY A 236 -0.24 -2.46 -19.59
N ARG A 237 0.08 -1.19 -19.89
CA ARG A 237 -0.16 -0.58 -21.20
C ARG A 237 1.10 -0.63 -22.06
N LYS A 238 0.92 -0.92 -23.35
CA LYS A 238 1.96 -0.73 -24.38
C LYS A 238 1.85 0.70 -24.91
N LEU A 239 2.69 1.59 -24.39
CA LEU A 239 2.66 3.00 -24.74
C LEU A 239 3.43 3.28 -26.04
N ASN A 240 2.88 4.12 -26.90
CA ASN A 240 3.58 4.63 -28.08
C ASN A 240 4.45 5.86 -27.74
N LYS A 241 5.31 6.27 -28.67
CA LYS A 241 6.26 7.39 -28.47
C LYS A 241 5.58 8.71 -28.10
N ASN A 242 4.42 9.01 -28.70
CA ASN A 242 3.69 10.24 -28.43
C ASN A 242 3.06 10.21 -27.03
N GLU A 243 2.46 9.09 -26.63
CA GLU A 243 1.94 8.88 -25.27
C GLU A 243 3.05 8.98 -24.22
N ILE A 244 4.21 8.38 -24.48
CA ILE A 244 5.38 8.46 -23.58
C ILE A 244 5.83 9.92 -23.41
N ASN A 245 5.93 10.68 -24.50
CA ASN A 245 6.33 12.09 -24.43
C ASN A 245 5.28 12.92 -23.68
N LYS A 246 3.99 12.67 -23.91
CA LYS A 246 2.91 13.33 -23.17
C LYS A 246 3.01 13.06 -21.66
N LEU A 247 3.14 11.79 -21.27
CA LEU A 247 3.26 11.38 -19.86
C LEU A 247 4.53 11.94 -19.20
N ARG A 248 5.65 12.02 -19.94
CA ARG A 248 6.88 12.67 -19.45
C ARG A 248 6.66 14.16 -19.18
N ASN A 249 5.97 14.85 -20.08
CA ASN A 249 5.67 16.27 -19.91
C ASN A 249 4.72 16.51 -18.72
N GLU A 250 3.67 15.69 -18.59
CA GLU A 250 2.76 15.72 -17.42
C GLU A 250 3.51 15.53 -16.09
N LEU A 251 4.55 14.70 -16.08
CA LEU A 251 5.40 14.44 -14.91
C LEU A 251 6.47 15.50 -14.65
N GLN A 252 6.79 16.34 -15.63
CA GLN A 252 7.67 17.50 -15.47
C GLN A 252 6.91 18.75 -15.01
N PHE A 253 5.59 18.79 -15.19
CA PHE A 253 4.72 19.88 -14.72
C PHE A 253 4.56 19.95 -13.18
N SER A 254 4.89 18.87 -12.46
CA SER A 254 4.83 18.80 -10.99
C SER A 254 6.13 19.25 -10.28
N LEU A 255 7.12 19.76 -11.03
CA LEU A 255 8.42 20.21 -10.50
C LEU A 255 8.56 21.75 -10.37
N ASN A 256 7.50 22.53 -10.63
CA ASN A 256 7.50 23.96 -10.32
C ASN A 256 7.24 24.16 -8.80
N ASP A 257 8.28 23.94 -8.01
CA ASP A 257 8.32 23.94 -6.55
C ASP A 257 8.11 25.31 -5.85
N GLU A 258 7.49 26.31 -6.50
CA GLU A 258 7.32 27.65 -5.86
C GLU A 258 5.91 28.25 -5.82
N GLN A 259 4.85 27.60 -6.32
CA GLN A 259 3.50 28.21 -6.27
C GLN A 259 2.33 27.26 -5.96
N THR A 260 2.48 26.34 -5.00
CA THR A 260 1.29 25.82 -4.28
C THR A 260 1.03 26.62 -3.00
N LYS A 261 0.72 27.92 -3.17
CA LYS A 261 -0.06 28.65 -2.17
C LYS A 261 -1.48 28.06 -2.17
N GLY A 262 -1.88 27.48 -1.05
CA GLY A 262 -3.27 27.10 -0.80
C GLY A 262 -3.56 25.60 -0.87
N ASN A 263 -2.93 24.83 0.01
CA ASN A 263 -3.63 23.93 0.94
C ASN A 263 -2.58 23.28 1.83
N LYS A 264 -2.43 23.81 3.05
CA LYS A 264 -1.74 23.09 4.13
C LYS A 264 -2.53 21.80 4.35
N PHE A 265 -2.07 20.70 3.74
CA PHE A 265 -2.53 19.35 4.04
C PHE A 265 -2.16 19.04 5.49
N SER A 266 -3.06 19.38 6.42
CA SER A 266 -2.90 19.04 7.83
C SER A 266 -3.56 17.69 8.12
N ILE A 267 -2.72 16.76 8.59
CA ILE A 267 -2.96 15.67 9.56
C ILE A 267 -3.89 14.53 9.06
N ARG A 268 -3.41 13.28 9.26
CA ARG A 268 -3.96 11.93 9.01
C ARG A 268 -5.47 11.82 8.67
N ASN A 269 -5.79 10.89 7.76
CA ASN A 269 -7.11 10.53 7.17
C ASN A 269 -7.57 11.27 5.91
N GLN A 270 -7.01 12.43 5.55
CA GLN A 270 -7.43 13.09 4.29
C GLN A 270 -6.85 12.48 3.02
N LYS A 271 -5.69 11.81 3.06
CA LYS A 271 -4.98 11.34 1.86
C LYS A 271 -5.66 10.14 1.20
N ILE A 272 -6.04 9.13 1.98
CA ILE A 272 -6.75 7.95 1.48
C ILE A 272 -8.15 8.31 0.97
N VAL A 273 -8.84 9.23 1.66
CA VAL A 273 -10.12 9.80 1.25
C VAL A 273 -9.97 10.63 -0.03
N SER A 274 -8.91 11.42 -0.16
CA SER A 274 -8.62 12.19 -1.39
C SER A 274 -8.28 11.28 -2.55
N TYR A 275 -7.48 10.23 -2.32
CA TYR A 275 -7.19 9.20 -3.30
C TYR A 275 -8.46 8.47 -3.76
N ALA A 276 -9.33 8.08 -2.82
CA ALA A 276 -10.64 7.49 -3.10
C ALA A 276 -11.53 8.43 -3.93
N ARG A 277 -11.50 9.74 -3.62
CA ARG A 277 -12.23 10.77 -4.37
C ARG A 277 -11.79 10.87 -5.83
N GLU A 278 -10.51 10.64 -6.13
CA GLU A 278 -10.03 10.70 -7.52
C GLU A 278 -10.16 9.36 -8.27
N ILE A 279 -9.99 8.23 -7.59
CA ILE A 279 -9.99 6.90 -8.24
C ILE A 279 -11.38 6.29 -8.38
N PHE A 280 -12.29 6.51 -7.44
CA PHE A 280 -13.62 5.92 -7.54
C PHE A 280 -14.44 6.65 -8.60
N ASN A 281 -15.31 5.92 -9.30
CA ASN A 281 -16.22 6.51 -10.27
C ASN A 281 -17.12 7.58 -9.60
N ASP A 282 -17.44 8.65 -10.32
CA ASP A 282 -18.32 9.73 -9.85
C ASP A 282 -19.79 9.32 -9.90
N VAL A 283 -20.11 8.32 -9.09
CA VAL A 283 -21.42 7.71 -8.99
C VAL A 283 -21.72 7.47 -7.51
N CYS A 284 -22.91 7.86 -7.07
CA CYS A 284 -23.38 7.53 -5.73
C CYS A 284 -23.82 6.08 -5.72
N VAL A 285 -23.10 5.23 -4.99
CA VAL A 285 -23.39 3.80 -4.94
C VAL A 285 -24.70 3.50 -4.22
N GLY A 286 -25.21 4.41 -3.39
CA GLY A 286 -26.44 4.21 -2.62
C GLY A 286 -27.73 4.24 -3.44
N CYS A 287 -27.80 5.06 -4.50
CA CYS A 287 -29.04 5.23 -5.27
C CYS A 287 -28.87 5.63 -6.74
N ASN A 288 -27.73 5.31 -7.38
CA ASN A 288 -27.51 5.54 -8.81
C ASN A 288 -28.56 4.93 -9.73
N TYR A 289 -29.17 3.80 -9.35
CA TYR A 289 -30.20 3.14 -10.15
C TYR A 289 -31.61 3.70 -9.92
N THR A 290 -31.79 4.58 -8.93
CA THR A 290 -33.11 5.09 -8.54
C THR A 290 -33.29 6.55 -8.89
N TYR A 291 -32.25 7.37 -8.68
CA TYR A 291 -32.34 8.82 -8.86
C TYR A 291 -31.19 9.35 -9.72
N ASN A 292 -31.51 10.29 -10.62
CA ASN A 292 -30.50 10.99 -11.39
C ASN A 292 -29.61 11.84 -10.46
N ILE A 293 -28.31 11.94 -10.76
CA ILE A 293 -27.36 12.66 -9.89
C ILE A 293 -27.67 14.16 -9.81
N LYS A 294 -28.22 14.75 -10.88
CA LYS A 294 -28.57 16.17 -10.95
C LYS A 294 -29.64 16.59 -9.94
N ASP A 295 -30.46 15.65 -9.47
CA ASP A 295 -31.58 15.91 -8.56
C ASP A 295 -31.15 15.78 -7.07
N ARG A 296 -29.91 15.40 -6.81
CA ARG A 296 -29.41 15.04 -5.47
C ARG A 296 -27.95 15.40 -5.21
N SER A 297 -27.38 16.23 -6.08
CA SER A 297 -26.05 16.80 -5.97
C SER A 297 -25.97 18.06 -6.84
N PHE A 298 -24.86 18.80 -6.73
CA PHE A 298 -24.54 19.98 -7.52
C PHE A 298 -23.17 19.82 -8.17
N LYS A 299 -22.93 20.54 -9.27
CA LYS A 299 -21.62 20.56 -9.91
C LYS A 299 -20.67 21.51 -9.20
N MET A 300 -19.43 21.08 -9.00
CA MET A 300 -18.38 21.91 -8.40
C MET A 300 -17.79 22.85 -9.45
N PRO A 301 -17.68 24.17 -9.17
CA PRO A 301 -17.16 25.15 -10.12
C PRO A 301 -15.74 24.85 -10.62
N ARG A 302 -14.90 24.21 -9.80
CA ARG A 302 -13.48 23.95 -10.10
C ARG A 302 -13.23 22.94 -11.21
N ASN A 303 -14.18 22.04 -11.52
CA ASN A 303 -13.96 20.94 -12.45
C ASN A 303 -15.24 20.41 -13.13
N ASP A 304 -16.39 21.06 -12.93
CA ASP A 304 -17.70 20.67 -13.47
C ASP A 304 -18.14 19.24 -13.10
N ARG A 305 -17.52 18.62 -12.08
CA ARG A 305 -17.88 17.30 -11.55
C ARG A 305 -18.96 17.43 -10.48
N TYR A 306 -19.89 16.48 -10.41
CA TYR A 306 -20.86 16.42 -9.32
C TYR A 306 -20.16 16.20 -7.98
N TYR A 307 -20.69 16.84 -6.94
CA TYR A 307 -20.19 16.71 -5.58
C TYR A 307 -20.59 15.35 -4.98
N PHE A 308 -19.61 14.64 -4.42
CA PHE A 308 -19.81 13.38 -3.70
C PHE A 308 -19.03 13.40 -2.38
N GLU A 309 -19.58 12.71 -1.40
CA GLU A 309 -18.98 12.50 -0.08
C GLU A 309 -18.40 11.09 -0.02
N ILE A 310 -17.22 10.96 0.58
CA ILE A 310 -16.59 9.67 0.84
C ILE A 310 -17.09 9.19 2.18
N ASN A 311 -17.73 8.02 2.18
CA ASN A 311 -18.32 7.39 3.35
C ASN A 311 -17.54 6.14 3.74
N HIS A 312 -17.34 5.94 5.04
CA HIS A 312 -16.89 4.66 5.60
C HIS A 312 -18.07 3.69 5.66
N VAL A 313 -17.93 2.51 5.07
CA VAL A 313 -19.00 1.50 5.03
C VAL A 313 -19.26 0.98 6.42
N ILE A 314 -18.21 0.57 7.14
CA ILE A 314 -18.26 0.37 8.59
C ILE A 314 -17.79 1.67 9.23
N ALA A 315 -18.72 2.38 9.85
CA ALA A 315 -18.40 3.55 10.65
C ALA A 315 -17.81 3.09 11.99
N TYR A 316 -16.56 3.45 12.26
CA TYR A 316 -15.99 3.34 13.59
C TYR A 316 -16.35 4.63 14.32
N SER A 317 -17.52 4.65 14.95
CA SER A 317 -17.95 5.77 15.78
C SER A 317 -16.93 5.95 16.91
N SER A 318 -16.27 7.11 16.96
CA SER A 318 -15.40 7.60 18.05
C SER A 318 -14.02 6.99 18.32
N ASP A 319 -13.62 5.88 17.70
CA ASP A 319 -12.25 5.36 17.88
C ASP A 319 -11.27 6.00 16.89
N SER A 320 -10.57 7.06 17.32
CA SER A 320 -9.43 7.67 16.59
C SER A 320 -8.21 6.73 16.45
N VAL A 321 -8.39 5.46 16.77
CA VAL A 321 -7.36 4.41 16.88
C VAL A 321 -7.28 3.56 15.62
N VAL A 322 -8.35 3.50 14.82
CA VAL A 322 -8.43 2.61 13.64
C VAL A 322 -7.71 3.23 12.45
N VAL A 323 -6.84 2.43 11.80
CA VAL A 323 -6.17 2.81 10.56
C VAL A 323 -7.15 2.73 9.39
N ASP A 324 -7.38 3.85 8.69
CA ASP A 324 -8.27 3.88 7.52
C ASP A 324 -7.73 2.99 6.38
N VAL A 325 -8.61 2.18 5.80
CA VAL A 325 -8.31 1.35 4.63
C VAL A 325 -9.25 1.66 3.48
N LEU A 326 -8.70 1.66 2.26
CA LEU A 326 -9.41 2.06 1.04
C LEU A 326 -10.62 1.16 0.73
N ASP A 327 -10.58 -0.08 1.19
CA ASP A 327 -11.63 -1.08 1.00
C ASP A 327 -12.87 -0.81 1.87
N ASN A 328 -12.74 0.04 2.89
CA ASN A 328 -13.87 0.51 3.70
C ASN A 328 -14.55 1.78 3.14
N LEU A 329 -14.10 2.32 2.00
CA LEU A 329 -14.58 3.61 1.50
C LEU A 329 -15.53 3.47 0.31
N VAL A 330 -16.55 4.31 0.21
CA VAL A 330 -17.44 4.43 -0.95
C VAL A 330 -17.81 5.89 -1.24
N LYS A 331 -18.29 6.18 -2.46
CA LYS A 331 -18.84 7.49 -2.83
C LYS A 331 -20.36 7.51 -2.70
N LEU A 332 -20.88 8.49 -1.98
CA LEU A 332 -22.31 8.76 -1.83
C LEU A 332 -22.63 10.21 -2.23
N CYS A 333 -23.86 10.44 -2.71
CA CYS A 333 -24.37 11.80 -2.83
C CYS A 333 -24.74 12.33 -1.43
N PRO A 334 -24.80 13.66 -1.23
CA PRO A 334 -25.12 14.25 0.07
C PRO A 334 -26.39 13.68 0.72
N THR A 335 -27.43 13.42 -0.08
CA THR A 335 -28.69 12.82 0.40
C THR A 335 -28.49 11.43 0.98
N CYS A 336 -27.77 10.53 0.30
CA CYS A 336 -27.52 9.17 0.78
C CYS A 336 -26.60 9.16 1.99
N HIS A 337 -25.53 9.95 1.97
CA HIS A 337 -24.61 10.05 3.10
C HIS A 337 -25.33 10.57 4.34
N ARG A 338 -26.17 11.62 4.19
CA ARG A 338 -26.97 12.14 5.29
C ARG A 338 -28.01 11.12 5.79
N ALA A 339 -28.62 10.36 4.89
CA ALA A 339 -29.57 9.30 5.26
C ALA A 339 -28.94 8.20 6.12
N LEU A 340 -27.64 7.94 6.00
CA LEU A 340 -26.91 6.98 6.84
C LEU A 340 -26.56 7.52 8.24
N THR A 341 -26.85 8.78 8.55
CA THR A 341 -26.71 9.27 9.92
C THR A 341 -27.67 8.49 10.85
N PRO A 342 -27.25 8.11 12.07
CA PRO A 342 -28.05 7.25 12.95
C PRO A 342 -29.41 7.89 13.27
N GLY A 343 -30.49 7.12 13.09
CA GLY A 343 -31.86 7.60 13.32
C GLY A 343 -32.35 8.71 12.37
N ARG A 344 -31.60 9.05 11.31
CA ARG A 344 -31.96 10.15 10.39
C ARG A 344 -32.99 9.76 9.34
N ALA A 345 -33.05 8.49 8.97
CA ALA A 345 -33.95 7.96 7.94
C ALA A 345 -34.58 6.63 8.38
N TYR A 346 -35.63 6.19 7.69
CA TYR A 346 -36.23 4.88 7.93
C TYR A 346 -35.23 3.76 7.73
N GLU A 347 -35.33 2.73 8.59
CA GLU A 347 -34.45 1.56 8.59
C GLU A 347 -34.33 0.91 7.20
N GLU A 348 -35.45 0.72 6.50
CA GLU A 348 -35.49 0.13 5.16
C GLU A 348 -34.68 0.91 4.14
N LEU A 349 -34.70 2.24 4.21
CA LEU A 349 -33.89 3.08 3.32
C LEU A 349 -32.41 2.95 3.65
N GLN A 350 -32.05 2.99 4.95
CA GLN A 350 -30.66 2.84 5.39
C GLN A 350 -30.09 1.47 4.99
N LYS A 351 -30.83 0.39 5.21
CA LYS A 351 -30.45 -0.97 4.81
C LYS A 351 -30.35 -1.13 3.29
N THR A 352 -31.22 -0.48 2.52
CA THR A 352 -31.12 -0.48 1.05
C THR A 352 -29.85 0.21 0.58
N ILE A 353 -29.52 1.39 1.14
CA ILE A 353 -28.27 2.09 0.83
C ILE A 353 -27.07 1.20 1.19
N ILE A 354 -27.07 0.58 2.39
CA ILE A 354 -26.01 -0.32 2.84
C ILE A 354 -25.84 -1.51 1.89
N LYS A 355 -26.92 -2.17 1.50
CA LYS A 355 -26.90 -3.26 0.52
C LYS A 355 -26.22 -2.83 -0.79
N ASN A 356 -26.55 -1.64 -1.28
CA ASN A 356 -25.94 -1.11 -2.49
C ASN A 356 -24.46 -0.75 -2.31
N MET A 357 -24.05 -0.26 -1.13
CA MET A 357 -22.64 -0.07 -0.78
C MET A 357 -21.85 -1.39 -0.83
N LEU A 358 -22.38 -2.44 -0.21
CA LEU A 358 -21.75 -3.77 -0.19
C LEU A 358 -21.60 -4.37 -1.60
N ASN A 359 -22.59 -4.16 -2.46
CA ASN A 359 -22.59 -4.65 -3.84
C ASN A 359 -21.81 -3.76 -4.82
N SER A 360 -21.30 -2.61 -4.36
CA SER A 360 -20.64 -1.64 -5.24
C SER A 360 -19.29 -2.12 -5.77
N ARG A 361 -18.53 -2.82 -4.93
CA ARG A 361 -17.17 -3.32 -5.20
C ARG A 361 -16.94 -4.60 -4.40
N LYS A 362 -16.29 -5.59 -5.02
CA LYS A 362 -16.00 -6.88 -4.36
C LYS A 362 -15.17 -6.70 -3.10
N GLU A 363 -14.26 -5.73 -3.12
CA GLU A 363 -13.38 -5.37 -2.02
C GLU A 363 -14.15 -4.85 -0.81
N VAL A 364 -15.24 -4.10 -1.04
CA VAL A 364 -16.09 -3.58 0.05
C VAL A 364 -16.81 -4.74 0.74
N SER A 365 -17.49 -5.61 -0.03
CA SER A 365 -18.15 -6.79 0.55
C SER A 365 -17.16 -7.65 1.32
N ARG A 366 -16.02 -7.98 0.70
CA ARG A 366 -14.96 -8.78 1.31
C ARG A 366 -14.44 -8.15 2.60
N PHE A 367 -14.19 -6.84 2.60
CA PHE A 367 -13.77 -6.11 3.80
C PHE A 367 -14.80 -6.23 4.93
N VAL A 368 -16.08 -5.99 4.63
CA VAL A 368 -17.13 -6.10 5.65
C VAL A 368 -17.24 -7.52 6.18
N ASP A 369 -17.17 -8.53 5.32
CA ASP A 369 -17.22 -9.93 5.73
C ASP A 369 -16.03 -10.33 6.62
N LEU A 370 -14.84 -9.76 6.39
CA LEU A 370 -13.66 -9.96 7.24
C LEU A 370 -13.78 -9.30 8.62
N MET A 371 -14.47 -8.16 8.71
CA MET A 371 -14.65 -7.42 9.97
C MET A 371 -15.86 -7.89 10.77
N LYS A 372 -16.87 -8.43 10.09
CA LYS A 372 -18.14 -8.85 10.67
C LYS A 372 -17.92 -9.94 11.74
N PRO A 373 -18.35 -9.70 13.00
CA PRO A 373 -18.35 -10.73 14.02
C PRO A 373 -19.24 -11.91 13.63
N LYS A 374 -18.87 -13.12 14.03
CA LYS A 374 -19.59 -14.37 13.67
C LYS A 374 -21.06 -14.39 14.10
N GLU A 375 -21.43 -13.62 15.12
CA GLU A 375 -22.81 -13.48 15.61
C GLU A 375 -23.74 -12.80 14.59
N PHE A 376 -23.21 -11.98 13.67
CA PHE A 376 -24.01 -11.36 12.63
C PHE A 376 -24.15 -12.28 11.43
N LYS A 377 -25.38 -12.77 11.19
CA LYS A 377 -25.70 -13.55 9.99
C LYS A 377 -25.66 -12.70 8.72
N SER A 378 -26.07 -11.43 8.82
CA SER A 378 -26.19 -10.51 7.70
C SER A 378 -25.16 -9.38 7.78
N SER A 379 -24.42 -9.15 6.70
CA SER A 379 -23.47 -8.03 6.59
C SER A 379 -24.17 -6.68 6.53
N ILE A 380 -25.42 -6.65 6.05
CA ILE A 380 -26.27 -5.45 6.06
C ILE A 380 -26.64 -5.07 7.50
N ASP A 381 -27.09 -6.05 8.29
CA ASP A 381 -27.51 -5.79 9.68
C ASP A 381 -26.31 -5.43 10.56
N TYR A 382 -25.15 -6.03 10.31
CA TYR A 382 -23.91 -5.65 10.97
C TYR A 382 -23.57 -4.17 10.71
N VAL A 383 -23.47 -3.77 9.44
CA VAL A 383 -23.16 -2.38 9.08
C VAL A 383 -24.22 -1.42 9.60
N TYR A 384 -25.51 -1.77 9.51
CA TYR A 384 -26.60 -0.96 10.05
C TYR A 384 -26.47 -0.77 11.56
N LYS A 385 -26.10 -1.82 12.30
CA LYS A 385 -25.85 -1.71 13.74
C LYS A 385 -24.67 -0.81 14.05
N MET A 386 -23.62 -0.82 13.22
CA MET A 386 -22.44 0.07 13.37
C MET A 386 -22.73 1.53 13.04
N LEU A 387 -23.90 1.86 12.47
CA LEU A 387 -24.33 3.26 12.42
C LEU A 387 -24.65 3.76 13.82
N LYS A 388 -25.35 2.95 14.63
CA LYS A 388 -25.79 3.32 16.00
C LYS A 388 -24.60 3.43 16.94
#